data_AF-A0A6B2UGR1-F1
#
_entry.id   AF-A0A6B2UGR1-F1
#
_cell.length_a   1.000
_cell.length_b   1.000
_cell.length_c   1.000
_cell.angle_alpha   90.00
_cell.angle_beta   90.00
_cell.angle_gamma   90.00
#
_symmetry.space_group_name_H-M   'P 1'
#
loop_
_entity.id
_entity.type
_entity.pdbx_description
1 polymer ?
#
loop_
_entity_poly.entity_id
_entity_poly.type
_entity_poly.pdbx_seq_one_letter_code
_entity_poly.pdbx_strand_id
1 'polypeptide(L)'
;GRRREPVRPRPPQDEWARRLLAALTGHRTPQDLWGLATGTALHHLTTAAPPYRTAAPVLRTTRATQIGPGVLEASATLEADGRFHAIAFRLEDWGDGVWRCTALELAP
;
A
#
# COMPACT_ATOMS: atom_id res chain seq x y z
N GLY A 1 -20.76 -29.94 1.73
CA GLY A 1 -19.53 -29.36 2.30
C GLY A 1 -18.93 -28.40 1.30
N ARG A 2 -18.74 -27.12 1.65
CA ARG A 2 -18.08 -26.15 0.76
C ARG A 2 -16.59 -26.53 0.70
N ARG A 3 -16.10 -26.93 -0.48
CA ARG A 3 -14.65 -27.04 -0.71
C ARG A 3 -14.05 -25.67 -0.42
N ARG A 4 -13.16 -25.57 0.56
CA ARG A 4 -12.32 -24.39 0.73
C ARG A 4 -11.42 -24.34 -0.51
N GLU A 5 -11.70 -23.43 -1.43
CA GLU A 5 -10.73 -23.14 -2.48
C GLU A 5 -9.42 -22.70 -1.82
N PRO A 6 -8.26 -23.18 -2.30
CA PRO A 6 -6.98 -22.68 -1.82
C PRO A 6 -6.94 -21.16 -2.06
N VAL A 7 -6.82 -20.39 -0.97
CA VAL A 7 -6.67 -18.94 -1.03
C VAL A 7 -5.39 -18.67 -1.79
N ARG A 8 -5.49 -18.21 -3.04
CA ARG A 8 -4.32 -17.77 -3.78
C ARG A 8 -3.70 -16.60 -3.01
N PRO A 9 -2.38 -16.59 -2.77
CA PRO A 9 -1.73 -15.46 -2.16
C PRO A 9 -2.03 -14.22 -3.00
N ARG A 10 -2.46 -13.14 -2.33
CA ARG A 10 -2.77 -11.89 -3.02
C ARG A 10 -1.48 -11.34 -3.64
N PRO A 11 -1.56 -10.69 -4.81
CA PRO A 11 -0.43 -9.98 -5.36
C PRO A 11 0.17 -8.99 -4.34
N PRO A 12 1.50 -8.80 -4.32
CA PRO A 12 2.17 -7.96 -3.32
C PRO A 12 1.64 -6.52 -3.30
N GLN A 13 1.30 -5.94 -4.45
CA GLN A 13 0.71 -4.60 -4.53
C GLN A 13 -0.66 -4.49 -3.86
N ASP A 14 -1.48 -5.55 -3.91
CA ASP A 14 -2.82 -5.54 -3.32
C ASP A 14 -2.75 -5.63 -1.79
N GLU A 15 -1.79 -6.39 -1.29
CA GLU A 15 -1.54 -6.52 0.14
C GLU A 15 -0.93 -5.22 0.69
N TRP A 16 0.04 -4.64 -0.02
CA TRP A 16 0.64 -3.37 0.36
C TRP A 16 -0.32 -2.19 0.29
N ALA A 17 -1.16 -2.07 -0.75
CA ALA A 17 -2.17 -1.02 -0.84
C ALA A 17 -3.10 -1.02 0.38
N ARG A 18 -3.51 -2.20 0.87
CA ARG A 18 -4.33 -2.33 2.09
C ARG A 18 -3.56 -1.94 3.35
N ARG A 19 -2.29 -2.32 3.48
CA ARG A 19 -1.45 -1.95 4.63
C ARG A 19 -1.23 -0.45 4.70
N LEU A 20 -0.90 0.17 3.57
CA LEU A 20 -0.74 1.62 3.44
C LEU A 20 -2.04 2.35 3.78
N LEU A 21 -3.17 1.89 3.24
CA LEU A 21 -4.48 2.44 3.59
C LEU A 21 -4.78 2.36 5.09
N ALA A 22 -4.50 1.21 5.72
CA ALA A 22 -4.69 1.06 7.16
C ALA A 22 -3.80 2.01 7.98
N ALA A 23 -2.56 2.23 7.55
CA ALA A 23 -1.65 3.17 8.20
C ALA A 23 -2.11 4.63 8.02
N LEU A 24 -2.47 5.03 6.79
CA LEU A 24 -2.95 6.37 6.47
C LEU A 24 -4.30 6.71 7.13
N THR A 25 -5.10 5.70 7.49
CA THR A 25 -6.38 5.87 8.21
C THR A 25 -6.24 5.77 9.72
N GLY A 26 -5.03 5.51 10.24
CA GLY A 26 -4.80 5.31 11.68
C GLY A 26 -5.32 3.97 12.23
N HIS A 27 -5.78 3.06 11.37
CA HIS A 27 -6.12 1.68 11.75
C HIS A 27 -4.89 0.79 11.96
N ARG A 28 -3.72 1.24 11.50
CA ARG A 28 -2.40 0.76 11.92
C ARG A 28 -1.52 1.93 12.26
N THR A 29 -0.56 1.69 13.15
CA THR A 29 0.48 2.67 13.42
C THR A 29 1.58 2.54 12.35
N PRO A 30 2.24 3.63 11.93
CA PRO A 30 3.42 3.52 11.05
C PRO A 30 4.51 2.58 11.60
N GLN A 31 4.57 2.42 12.93
CA GLN A 31 5.45 1.49 13.64
C GLN A 31 5.17 0.03 13.28
N ASP A 32 3.92 -0.33 12.94
CA ASP A 32 3.57 -1.68 12.45
C ASP A 32 4.19 -1.98 11.08
N LEU A 33 4.71 -0.96 10.38
CA LEU A 33 5.38 -1.08 9.09
C LEU A 33 6.91 -0.98 9.22
N TRP A 34 7.47 -0.90 10.42
CA TRP A 34 8.92 -0.90 10.60
C TRP A 34 9.55 -2.19 10.06
N GLY A 35 10.66 -2.03 9.33
CA GLY A 35 11.35 -3.13 8.64
C GLY A 35 10.68 -3.58 7.33
N LEU A 36 9.45 -3.13 7.07
CA LEU A 36 8.70 -3.39 5.84
C LEU A 36 8.56 -2.13 4.98
N ALA A 37 8.51 -0.94 5.57
CA ALA A 37 8.64 0.33 4.87
C ALA A 37 10.00 0.97 5.20
N THR A 38 10.71 1.47 4.20
CA THR A 38 12.06 2.02 4.34
C THR A 38 12.18 3.39 3.69
N GLY A 39 13.24 4.14 4.05
CA GLY A 39 13.59 5.39 3.39
C GLY A 39 12.46 6.43 3.32
N THR A 40 12.20 6.93 2.12
CA THR A 40 11.18 7.98 1.88
C THR A 40 9.78 7.48 2.19
N ALA A 41 9.49 6.19 2.01
CA ALA A 41 8.17 5.64 2.33
C ALA A 41 7.81 5.80 3.81
N LEU A 42 8.75 5.52 4.72
CA LEU A 42 8.53 5.70 6.16
C LEU A 42 8.36 7.17 6.51
N HIS A 43 9.16 8.07 5.92
CA HIS A 43 9.03 9.51 6.12
C HIS A 43 7.65 10.04 5.70
N HIS A 44 7.14 9.62 4.55
CA HIS A 44 5.81 10.04 4.10
C HIS A 44 4.69 9.48 5.00
N LEU A 45 4.81 8.24 5.48
CA LEU A 45 3.83 7.66 6.42
C LEU A 45 3.76 8.39 7.76
N THR A 46 4.85 9.00 8.23
CA THR A 46 4.88 9.70 9.52
C THR A 46 4.59 11.19 9.43
N THR A 47 4.74 11.80 8.25
CA THR A 47 4.58 13.25 8.06
C THR A 47 3.35 13.65 7.26
N ALA A 48 2.81 12.77 6.41
CA ALA A 48 1.65 13.10 5.61
C ALA A 48 0.39 13.18 6.48
N ALA A 49 -0.34 14.29 6.39
CA ALA A 49 -1.73 14.32 6.80
C ALA A 49 -2.55 13.47 5.81
N PRO A 50 -3.48 12.63 6.28
CA PRO A 50 -4.39 11.93 5.39
C PRO A 50 -5.19 12.95 4.55
N PRO A 51 -5.36 12.75 3.23
CA PRO A 51 -6.09 13.70 2.39
C PRO A 51 -7.61 13.71 2.63
N TYR A 52 -8.13 12.72 3.37
CA TYR A 52 -9.55 12.55 3.69
C TYR A 52 -9.85 12.88 5.16
N ARG A 53 -11.00 13.49 5.43
CA ARG A 53 -11.33 14.06 6.76
C ARG A 53 -12.15 13.13 7.64
N THR A 54 -13.01 12.30 7.04
CA THR A 54 -14.03 11.54 7.80
C THR A 54 -14.41 10.18 7.21
N ALA A 55 -13.98 9.85 5.99
CA ALA A 55 -14.35 8.58 5.36
C ALA A 55 -13.30 7.49 5.58
N ALA A 56 -13.77 6.27 5.88
CA ALA A 56 -13.00 5.05 5.66
C ALA A 56 -12.81 4.90 4.14
N PRO A 57 -11.61 5.20 3.59
CA PRO A 57 -11.41 5.21 2.15
C PRO A 57 -11.60 3.80 1.61
N VAL A 58 -12.27 3.71 0.48
CA VAL A 58 -12.48 2.42 -0.19
C VAL A 58 -11.40 2.24 -1.24
N LEU A 59 -10.62 1.16 -1.12
CA LEU A 59 -9.69 0.75 -2.17
C LEU A 59 -10.47 0.32 -3.42
N ARG A 60 -10.29 1.05 -4.52
CA ARG A 60 -11.04 0.82 -5.77
C ARG A 60 -10.25 0.03 -6.78
N THR A 61 -9.01 0.45 -7.03
CA THR A 61 -8.12 -0.25 -7.97
C THR A 61 -6.70 -0.29 -7.45
N THR A 62 -5.97 -1.31 -7.88
CA THR A 62 -4.54 -1.48 -7.69
C THR A 62 -3.94 -1.85 -9.04
N ARG A 63 -2.79 -1.26 -9.36
CA ARG A 63 -2.02 -1.55 -10.57
C ARG A 63 -0.57 -1.72 -10.17
N ALA A 64 0.14 -2.59 -10.87
CA ALA A 64 1.58 -2.74 -10.70
C ALA A 64 2.24 -3.07 -12.03
N THR A 65 3.46 -2.58 -12.18
CA THR A 65 4.36 -2.87 -13.29
C THR A 65 5.67 -3.38 -12.70
N GLN A 66 6.12 -4.53 -13.19
CA GLN A 66 7.45 -5.02 -12.85
C GLN A 66 8.49 -4.28 -13.67
N ILE A 67 9.37 -3.55 -12.97
CA ILE A 67 10.44 -2.73 -13.57
C ILE A 67 11.82 -3.38 -13.43
N GLY A 68 11.91 -4.47 -12.67
CA GLY A 68 13.13 -5.28 -12.52
C GLY A 68 12.88 -6.55 -11.73
N PRO A 69 13.89 -7.43 -11.59
CA PRO A 69 13.83 -8.56 -10.69
C PRO A 69 13.57 -8.07 -9.26
N GLY A 70 12.47 -8.53 -8.65
CA GLY A 70 12.12 -8.12 -7.28
C GLY A 70 11.74 -6.64 -7.13
N VAL A 71 11.43 -5.91 -8.20
CA VAL A 71 11.01 -4.49 -8.10
C VAL A 71 9.69 -4.25 -8.83
N LEU A 72 8.72 -3.71 -8.10
CA LEU A 72 7.42 -3.30 -8.60
C LEU A 72 7.21 -1.80 -8.39
N GLU A 73 6.77 -1.11 -9.43
CA GLU A 73 6.09 0.18 -9.27
C GLU A 73 4.60 -0.05 -9.29
N ALA A 74 3.91 0.46 -8.28
CA ALA A 74 2.50 0.24 -8.07
C ALA A 74 1.76 1.53 -7.76
N SER A 75 0.47 1.50 -8.05
CA SER A 75 -0.44 2.57 -7.67
C SER A 75 -1.76 1.99 -7.20
N ALA A 76 -2.43 2.74 -6.33
CA ALA A 76 -3.77 2.44 -5.88
C ALA A 76 -4.65 3.68 -5.92
N THR A 77 -5.91 3.49 -6.31
CA THR A 77 -6.93 4.53 -6.26
C THR A 77 -7.83 4.26 -5.06
N LEU A 78 -8.03 5.29 -4.25
CA LEU A 78 -8.88 5.31 -3.07
C LEU A 78 -10.06 6.24 -3.33
N GLU A 79 -11.26 5.85 -2.89
CA GLU A 79 -12.41 6.75 -2.88
C GLU A 79 -12.76 7.15 -1.44
N ALA A 80 -12.82 8.45 -1.17
CA ALA A 80 -13.18 9.01 0.11
C ALA A 80 -13.87 10.36 -0.09
N ASP A 81 -14.91 10.66 0.70
CA ASP A 81 -15.62 11.95 0.69
C ASP A 81 -16.10 12.38 -0.73
N GLY A 82 -16.48 11.41 -1.57
CA GLY A 82 -16.93 11.64 -2.97
C GLY A 82 -15.81 12.00 -3.96
N ARG A 83 -14.54 11.86 -3.55
CA ARG A 83 -13.35 12.13 -4.37
C ARG A 83 -12.49 10.88 -4.52
N PHE A 84 -11.71 10.85 -5.59
CA PHE A 84 -10.67 9.85 -5.79
C PHE A 84 -9.32 10.43 -5.45
N HIS A 85 -8.52 9.66 -4.72
CA HIS A 85 -7.13 9.96 -4.41
C HIS A 85 -6.26 8.82 -4.94
N ALA A 86 -5.03 9.15 -5.34
CA ALA A 86 -4.07 8.17 -5.78
C ALA A 86 -2.90 8.09 -4.80
N ILE A 87 -2.45 6.86 -4.53
CA ILE A 87 -1.15 6.62 -3.93
C ILE A 87 -0.29 5.89 -4.95
N ALA A 88 0.97 6.30 -5.05
CA ALA A 88 2.00 5.62 -5.82
C ALA A 88 3.03 5.07 -4.84
N PHE A 89 3.49 3.85 -5.05
CA PHE A 89 4.46 3.22 -4.17
C PHE A 89 5.35 2.23 -4.91
N ARG A 90 6.59 2.10 -4.45
CA ARG A 90 7.54 1.12 -4.96
C ARG A 90 7.69 0.00 -3.96
N LEU A 91 7.64 -1.25 -4.45
CA LEU A 91 7.92 -2.43 -3.67
C LEU A 91 9.21 -3.07 -4.15
N GLU A 92 10.04 -3.50 -3.19
CA GLU A 92 11.28 -4.23 -3.45
C GLU A 92 11.33 -5.51 -2.61
N ASP A 93 11.62 -6.62 -3.27
CA ASP A 93 12.06 -7.88 -2.68
C ASP A 93 13.57 -8.01 -2.94
N TRP A 94 14.35 -8.04 -1.87
CA TRP A 94 15.81 -8.08 -1.94
C TRP A 94 16.36 -9.51 -2.01
N GLY A 95 15.52 -10.48 -2.40
CA GLY A 95 15.88 -11.88 -2.57
C GLY A 95 15.53 -12.76 -1.35
N ASP A 96 14.81 -12.20 -0.37
CA ASP A 96 14.35 -12.92 0.83
C ASP A 96 12.85 -13.27 0.77
N GLY A 97 12.17 -12.93 -0.32
CA GLY A 97 10.74 -13.17 -0.50
C GLY A 97 9.86 -12.16 0.25
N VAL A 98 10.46 -11.15 0.90
CA VAL A 98 9.76 -10.15 1.69
C VAL A 98 9.73 -8.83 0.93
N TRP A 99 8.55 -8.52 0.38
CA TRP A 99 8.31 -7.24 -0.28
C TRP A 99 8.26 -6.09 0.71
N ARG A 100 9.08 -5.08 0.47
CA ARG A 100 9.20 -3.86 1.27
C ARG A 100 8.79 -2.64 0.47
N CYS A 101 8.06 -1.71 1.09
CA CYS A 101 7.73 -0.44 0.48
C CYS A 101 8.91 0.53 0.63
N THR A 102 9.57 0.89 -0.48
CA THR A 102 10.80 1.73 -0.47
C THR A 102 10.53 3.18 -0.89
N ALA A 103 9.42 3.43 -1.58
CA ALA A 103 8.93 4.77 -1.89
C ALA A 103 7.40 4.82 -1.76
N LEU A 104 6.87 5.96 -1.29
CA LEU A 104 5.44 6.25 -1.20
C LEU A 104 5.22 7.71 -1.55
N GLU A 105 4.25 7.97 -2.41
CA GLU A 105 3.78 9.31 -2.74
C GLU A 105 2.25 9.33 -2.70
N LEU A 106 1.69 10.41 -2.16
CA LEU A 106 0.25 10.67 -2.16
C LEU A 106 -0.04 11.85 -3.06
N ALA A 107 -0.91 11.64 -4.06
CA ALA A 107 -1.43 12.72 -4.89
C ALA A 107 -2.83 13.13 -4.39
N PRO A 108 -3.13 14.44 -4.32
CA PRO A 108 -4.45 14.95 -3.93
C PRO A 108 -5.57 14.53 -4.90
#